data_AF-A0A151GD20-F1
#
_entry.id   AF-A0A151GD20-F1
#
_cell.length_a   1.000
_cell.length_b   1.000
_cell.length_c   1.000
_cell.angle_alpha   90.00
_cell.angle_beta   90.00
_cell.angle_gamma   90.00
#
_symmetry.space_group_name_H-M   'P 1'
#
loop_
_entity.id
_entity.type
_entity.pdbx_description
1 polymer ?
#
loop_
_entity_poly.entity_id
_entity_poly.type
_entity_poly.pdbx_seq_one_letter_code
_entity_poly.pdbx_strand_id
1 'polypeptide(L)'
;MKYTIVLAAVASLVAAQDLGTIPSCAVPCLTDAFIKNGCGATDIKCACGNFSKIKADAAGCIIGKCGISDAINKVLPAAEALCKGN
;
A
#
# COMPACT_ATOMS: atom_id res chain seq x y z
N MET A 1 13.31 -41.04 21.88
CA MET A 1 13.68 -40.58 20.51
C MET A 1 13.55 -39.07 20.51
N LYS A 2 14.59 -38.34 20.11
CA LYS A 2 14.65 -36.87 20.11
C LYS A 2 13.97 -36.37 18.83
N TYR A 3 12.78 -35.78 18.94
CA TYR A 3 12.12 -35.11 17.82
C TYR A 3 12.45 -33.62 17.90
N THR A 4 13.54 -33.25 17.25
CA THR A 4 13.90 -31.87 16.97
C THR A 4 12.87 -31.32 15.99
N ILE A 5 11.83 -30.64 16.51
CA ILE A 5 10.87 -29.94 15.67
C ILE A 5 11.51 -28.58 15.35
N VAL A 6 12.06 -28.47 14.15
CA VAL A 6 12.49 -27.19 13.57
C VAL A 6 11.22 -26.36 13.37
N LEU A 7 10.99 -25.39 14.25
CA LEU A 7 9.88 -24.46 14.12
C LEU A 7 10.17 -23.56 12.91
N ALA A 8 9.50 -23.86 11.80
CA ALA A 8 9.56 -23.09 10.57
C ALA A 8 9.25 -21.62 10.86
N ALA A 9 10.09 -20.73 10.32
CA ALA A 9 9.88 -19.29 10.39
C ALA A 9 8.48 -18.96 9.85
N VAL A 10 7.62 -18.42 10.72
CA VAL A 10 6.40 -17.76 10.31
C VAL A 10 6.78 -16.50 9.57
N ALA A 11 6.95 -16.59 8.25
CA ALA A 11 6.95 -15.42 7.39
C ALA A 11 5.54 -14.81 7.51
N SER A 12 5.44 -13.74 8.30
CA SER A 12 4.22 -12.97 8.52
C SER A 12 3.59 -12.59 7.19
N LEU A 13 2.42 -13.16 6.87
CA LEU A 13 1.62 -12.86 5.68
C LEU A 13 0.91 -11.50 5.80
N VAL A 14 1.65 -10.43 6.10
CA VAL A 14 1.09 -9.08 6.29
C VAL A 14 0.88 -8.32 4.97
N ALA A 15 1.57 -8.70 3.89
CA ALA A 15 1.59 -7.89 2.66
C ALA A 15 0.26 -7.80 1.87
N ALA A 16 -0.76 -8.60 2.20
CA ALA A 16 -2.06 -8.58 1.51
C ALA A 16 -3.17 -7.82 2.27
N GLN A 17 -2.96 -7.48 3.54
CA GLN A 17 -4.03 -6.98 4.41
C GLN A 17 -4.06 -5.45 4.49
N ASP A 18 -2.99 -4.80 4.04
CA ASP A 18 -2.73 -3.39 4.29
C ASP A 18 -3.53 -2.43 3.38
N LEU A 19 -3.76 -2.75 2.09
CA LEU A 19 -4.59 -1.88 1.22
C LEU A 19 -6.09 -1.91 1.55
N GLY A 20 -6.55 -2.77 2.46
CA GLY A 20 -7.98 -2.89 2.80
C GLY A 20 -8.60 -1.62 3.41
N THR A 21 -7.76 -0.72 3.94
CA THR A 21 -8.19 0.59 4.47
C THR A 21 -8.25 1.68 3.40
N ILE A 22 -7.66 1.44 2.22
CA ILE A 22 -7.70 2.38 1.10
C ILE A 22 -9.04 2.22 0.36
N PRO A 23 -9.73 3.32 0.04
CA PRO A 23 -10.91 3.29 -0.83
C PRO A 23 -10.65 2.55 -2.14
N SER A 24 -11.56 1.64 -2.52
CA SER A 24 -11.41 0.78 -3.71
C SER A 24 -11.20 1.55 -5.01
N CYS A 25 -11.71 2.79 -5.11
CA CYS A 25 -11.50 3.68 -6.24
C CYS A 25 -10.01 4.07 -6.45
N ALA A 26 -9.19 4.03 -5.40
CA ALA A 26 -7.79 4.45 -5.42
C ALA A 26 -6.81 3.28 -5.59
N VAL A 27 -7.22 2.05 -5.27
CA VAL A 27 -6.40 0.84 -5.39
C VAL A 27 -5.70 0.70 -6.75
N PRO A 28 -6.40 0.77 -7.91
CA PRO A 28 -5.72 0.64 -9.20
C PRO A 28 -4.73 1.78 -9.47
N CYS A 29 -5.00 2.99 -8.99
CA CYS A 29 -4.10 4.14 -9.13
C CYS A 29 -2.82 3.97 -8.31
N LEU A 30 -2.94 3.47 -7.08
CA LEU A 30 -1.79 3.21 -6.21
C LEU A 30 -0.95 2.05 -6.75
N THR A 31 -1.57 0.94 -7.14
CA THR A 31 -0.85 -0.20 -7.72
C THR A 31 -0.06 0.19 -8.96
N ASP A 32 -0.63 1.01 -9.85
CA ASP A 32 0.07 1.54 -11.02
C ASP A 32 1.23 2.47 -10.63
N ALA A 33 1.01 3.37 -9.66
CA ALA A 33 2.06 4.26 -9.14
C ALA A 33 3.19 3.48 -8.45
N PHE A 34 2.89 2.38 -7.75
CA PHE A 34 3.88 1.52 -7.13
C PHE A 34 4.79 0.91 -8.20
N ILE A 35 4.20 0.30 -9.24
CA ILE A 35 4.93 -0.33 -10.35
C ILE A 35 5.80 0.71 -11.07
N LYS A 36 5.26 1.90 -11.35
CA LYS A 36 6.01 3.02 -11.97
C LYS A 36 7.22 3.46 -11.16
N ASN A 37 7.15 3.35 -9.84
CA ASN A 37 8.24 3.69 -8.92
C ASN A 37 9.14 2.49 -8.57
N GLY A 38 9.01 1.36 -9.28
CA GLY A 38 9.86 0.18 -9.10
C GLY A 38 9.48 -0.70 -7.90
N CYS A 39 8.32 -0.45 -7.29
CA CYS A 39 7.78 -1.28 -6.22
C CYS A 39 6.92 -2.43 -6.79
N GLY A 40 6.80 -3.51 -6.03
CA GLY A 40 5.76 -4.52 -6.30
C GLY A 40 4.36 -3.92 -6.18
N ALA A 41 3.39 -4.50 -6.89
CA ALA A 41 1.98 -4.07 -6.90
C ALA A 41 1.33 -3.93 -5.51
N THR A 42 1.85 -4.66 -4.53
CA THR A 42 1.42 -4.67 -3.13
C THR A 42 2.59 -4.45 -2.15
N ASP A 43 3.72 -3.94 -2.64
CA ASP A 43 4.91 -3.72 -1.81
C ASP A 43 4.77 -2.39 -1.04
N ILE A 44 4.06 -2.47 0.08
CA ILE A 44 3.74 -1.31 0.91
C ILE A 44 5.00 -0.70 1.51
N LYS A 45 5.99 -1.51 1.88
CA LYS A 45 7.26 -1.02 2.43
C LYS A 45 8.03 -0.20 1.39
N CYS A 46 8.16 -0.72 0.17
CA CYS A 46 8.76 0.05 -0.92
C CYS A 46 7.94 1.32 -1.21
N ALA A 47 6.61 1.20 -1.20
CA ALA A 47 5.73 2.32 -1.50
C ALA A 47 5.86 3.44 -0.46
N CYS A 48 5.92 3.10 0.82
CA CYS A 48 6.08 4.05 1.92
C CYS A 48 7.50 4.66 1.96
N GLY A 49 8.53 3.91 1.57
CA GLY A 49 9.87 4.46 1.32
C GLY A 49 9.91 5.49 0.18
N ASN A 50 8.97 5.40 -0.76
CA ASN A 50 8.83 6.29 -1.92
C ASN A 50 7.56 7.15 -1.87
N PHE A 51 6.97 7.35 -0.68
CA PHE A 51 5.61 7.86 -0.51
C PHE A 51 5.36 9.18 -1.23
N SER A 52 6.31 10.11 -1.19
CA SER A 52 6.17 11.42 -1.86
C SER A 52 6.04 11.30 -3.39
N LYS A 53 6.80 10.40 -4.03
CA LYS A 53 6.73 10.18 -5.48
C LYS A 53 5.44 9.47 -5.87
N ILE A 54 5.13 8.39 -5.15
CA ILE A 54 3.90 7.62 -5.37
C ILE A 54 2.65 8.49 -5.18
N LYS A 55 2.62 9.33 -4.14
CA LYS A 55 1.53 10.27 -3.91
C LYS A 55 1.37 11.23 -5.09
N ALA A 56 2.47 11.80 -5.60
CA ALA A 56 2.43 12.70 -6.75
C ALA A 56 1.92 11.99 -8.03
N ASP A 57 2.43 10.80 -8.31
CA ASP A 57 2.07 10.01 -9.50
C ASP A 57 0.64 9.49 -9.44
N ALA A 58 0.15 9.12 -8.25
CA ALA A 58 -1.20 8.62 -8.07
C ALA A 58 -2.25 9.74 -7.98
N ALA A 59 -1.87 10.96 -7.57
CA ALA A 59 -2.82 12.04 -7.27
C ALA A 59 -3.80 12.34 -8.42
N GLY A 60 -3.31 12.47 -9.65
CA GLY A 60 -4.16 12.75 -10.81
C GLY A 60 -5.17 11.63 -11.08
N CYS A 61 -4.72 10.37 -10.99
CA CYS A 61 -5.58 9.20 -11.16
C CYS A 61 -6.63 9.12 -10.03
N ILE A 62 -6.21 9.32 -8.78
CA ILE A 62 -7.10 9.27 -7.61
C ILE A 62 -8.16 10.37 -7.70
N ILE A 63 -7.79 11.61 -8.04
CA ILE A 63 -8.75 12.69 -8.22
C ILE A 63 -9.75 12.35 -9.34
N GLY A 64 -9.29 11.76 -10.44
CA GLY A 64 -10.16 11.36 -11.55
C GLY A 64 -11.11 10.20 -11.24
N LYS A 65 -10.69 9.25 -10.39
CA LYS A 65 -11.47 8.03 -10.06
C LYS A 65 -12.31 8.14 -8.78
N CYS A 66 -11.79 8.82 -7.77
CA CYS A 66 -12.43 8.99 -6.47
C CYS A 66 -13.08 10.36 -6.30
N GLY A 67 -12.68 11.37 -7.08
CA GLY A 67 -13.03 12.75 -6.83
C GLY A 67 -12.11 13.41 -5.80
N ILE A 68 -11.99 14.73 -5.87
CA ILE A 68 -11.06 15.50 -5.02
C ILE A 68 -11.39 15.43 -3.52
N SER A 69 -12.69 15.36 -3.17
CA SER A 69 -13.11 15.26 -1.77
C SER A 69 -12.64 13.94 -1.14
N ASP A 70 -12.84 12.81 -1.82
CA ASP A 70 -12.42 11.51 -1.31
C ASP A 70 -10.90 11.35 -1.38
N ALA A 71 -10.23 11.93 -2.38
CA ALA A 71 -8.78 11.96 -2.46
C ALA A 71 -8.15 12.57 -1.20
N ILE A 72 -8.67 13.71 -0.73
CA ILE A 72 -8.13 14.46 0.42
C ILE A 72 -8.62 13.87 1.75
N ASN A 73 -9.92 13.56 1.86
CA ASN A 73 -10.53 13.23 3.15
C ASN A 73 -10.51 11.73 3.48
N LYS A 74 -10.28 10.86 2.48
CA LYS A 74 -10.30 9.40 2.67
C LYS A 74 -8.99 8.76 2.23
N VAL A 75 -8.56 8.99 0.99
CA VAL A 75 -7.42 8.27 0.40
C VAL A 75 -6.10 8.71 1.01
N LEU A 76 -5.82 10.02 1.05
CA LEU A 76 -4.59 10.55 1.64
C LEU A 76 -4.40 10.13 3.11
N PRO A 77 -5.36 10.34 4.03
CA PRO A 77 -5.19 9.95 5.42
C PRO A 77 -5.10 8.43 5.60
N ALA A 78 -5.82 7.63 4.79
CA ALA A 78 -5.67 6.19 4.81
C ALA A 78 -4.26 5.75 4.36
N ALA A 79 -3.71 6.37 3.31
CA ALA A 79 -2.36 6.09 2.82
C ALA A 79 -1.26 6.54 3.80
N GLU A 80 -1.46 7.64 4.52
CA GLU A 80 -0.56 8.06 5.60
C GLU A 80 -0.62 7.13 6.81
N ALA A 81 -1.81 6.67 7.20
CA ALA A 81 -1.99 5.70 8.27
C ALA A 81 -1.32 4.36 7.91
N LEU A 82 -1.48 3.92 6.66
CA LEU A 82 -0.84 2.74 6.09
C LEU A 82 0.68 2.78 6.28
N CYS A 83 1.31 3.90 5.93
CA CYS A 83 2.75 4.07 6.01
C CYS A 83 3.30 4.32 7.42
N LYS A 84 2.45 4.63 8.40
CA LYS A 84 2.86 4.66 9.81
C LYS A 84 2.99 3.25 10.41
N GLY A 85 2.33 2.25 9.81
CA GLY A 85 2.34 0.87 10.29
C GLY A 85 3.39 -0.05 9.65
N ASN A 86 4.16 0.44 8.66
CA ASN A 86 4.99 -0.40 7.78
C ASN A 86 6.43 0.08 7.61
#